data_AF-A0A2M6ZQ85-F1
#
_entry.id   AF-A0A2M6ZQ85-F1
#
_cell.length_a   1.000
_cell.length_b   1.000
_cell.length_c   1.000
_cell.angle_alpha   90.00
_cell.angle_beta   90.00
_cell.angle_gamma   90.00
#
_symmetry.space_group_name_H-M   'P 1'
#
loop_
_entity.id
_entity.type
_entity.pdbx_description
1 polymer ?
#
loop_
_entity_poly.entity_id
_entity_poly.type
_entity_poly.pdbx_seq_one_letter_code
_entity_poly.pdbx_strand_id
1 'polypeptide(L)' 'CHLGDCHYLRGNYMTVKRMRFLQDLLQFTGFEPGRLHLEWISAAEGPKFAQTVRDFTEKIKKMGPSHLKRAPRAA' A
#
# COMPACT_ATOMS: atom_id res chain seq x y z
N CYS A 1 6.47 -10.83 3.69
CA CYS A 1 7.14 -11.93 2.97
C CYS A 1 7.61 -11.44 1.61
N HIS A 2 8.87 -11.63 1.27
CA HIS A 2 9.34 -11.45 -0.11
C HIS A 2 8.66 -12.44 -1.06
N LEU A 3 8.66 -12.14 -2.35
CA LEU A 3 8.21 -13.10 -3.36
C LEU A 3 9.10 -14.35 -3.28
N GLY A 4 8.49 -15.52 -3.23
CA GLY A 4 9.18 -16.78 -2.91
C GLY A 4 9.08 -17.18 -1.44
N ASP A 5 9.10 -16.22 -0.52
CA ASP A 5 9.12 -16.48 0.94
C ASP A 5 7.72 -16.47 1.58
N CYS A 6 6.67 -16.64 0.79
CA CYS A 6 5.32 -16.66 1.35
C CYS A 6 5.15 -17.87 2.25
N HIS A 7 4.77 -17.65 3.51
CA HIS A 7 4.46 -18.73 4.44
C HIS A 7 3.35 -19.67 3.90
N TYR A 8 2.42 -19.11 3.12
CA TYR A 8 1.35 -19.85 2.45
C TYR A 8 1.64 -20.11 0.97
N LEU A 9 2.91 -20.22 0.60
CA LEU A 9 3.46 -20.53 -0.73
C LEU A 9 3.20 -19.47 -1.81
N ARG A 10 1.94 -19.11 -2.08
CA ARG A 10 1.56 -18.31 -3.26
C ARG A 10 0.70 -17.08 -2.97
N GLY A 11 0.37 -16.80 -1.70
CA GLY A 11 -0.52 -15.68 -1.34
C GLY A 11 -0.03 -14.32 -1.85
N ASN A 12 1.27 -14.03 -1.70
CA ASN A 12 1.87 -12.78 -2.18
C ASN A 12 1.87 -12.64 -3.72
N TYR A 13 2.00 -13.72 -4.48
CA TYR A 13 1.87 -13.67 -5.95
C TYR A 13 0.45 -13.28 -6.38
N MET A 14 -0.58 -13.72 -5.66
CA MET A 14 -1.95 -13.25 -5.89
C MET A 14 -2.12 -11.78 -5.51
N THR A 15 -1.47 -11.34 -4.43
CA THR A 15 -1.43 -9.92 -4.05
C THR A 15 -0.81 -9.05 -5.14
N VAL A 16 0.25 -9.48 -5.84
CA VAL A 16 0.82 -8.73 -6.99
C VAL A 16 -0.26 -8.44 -8.03
N LYS A 17 -1.05 -9.44 -8.42
CA LYS A 17 -2.12 -9.30 -9.41
C LYS A 17 -3.21 -8.34 -8.93
N ARG A 18 -3.66 -8.50 -7.68
CA ARG A 18 -4.69 -7.64 -7.07
C ARG A 18 -4.24 -6.20 -6.94
N MET A 19 -2.98 -5.97 -6.57
CA MET A 19 -2.43 -4.62 -6.40
C MET A 19 -2.32 -3.88 -7.71
N ARG A 20 -1.95 -4.55 -8.81
CA ARG A 20 -1.98 -3.94 -10.16
C ARG A 20 -3.40 -3.51 -10.53
N PHE A 21 -4.37 -4.43 -10.44
CA PHE A 21 -5.77 -4.12 -10.72
C PHE A 21 -6.30 -2.98 -9.85
N LEU A 22 -5.97 -2.97 -8.55
CA LEU A 22 -6.43 -1.94 -7.63
C LEU A 22 -5.81 -0.57 -7.92
N GLN A 23 -4.54 -0.52 -8.33
CA GLN A 23 -3.89 0.73 -8.77
C GLN A 23 -4.62 1.31 -9.98
N ASP A 24 -4.90 0.49 -10.99
CA ASP A 24 -5.61 0.90 -12.20
C ASP A 24 -7.05 1.36 -11.88
N LEU A 25 -7.75 0.62 -11.01
CA LEU A 25 -9.12 0.96 -10.59
C LEU A 25 -9.18 2.28 -9.81
N LEU A 26 -8.25 2.50 -8.88
CA LEU A 26 -8.18 3.74 -8.11
C LEU A 26 -7.90 4.92 -9.03
N GLN A 27 -6.95 4.78 -9.97
CA GLN A 27 -6.68 5.80 -10.96
C GLN A 27 -7.90 6.09 -11.85
N PHE A 28 -8.58 5.05 -12.32
CA PHE A 28 -9.80 5.17 -13.13
C PHE A 28 -10.92 5.93 -12.40
N THR A 29 -11.03 5.73 -11.08
CA THR A 29 -12.02 6.41 -10.23
C THR A 29 -11.59 7.81 -9.78
N GLY A 30 -10.44 8.31 -10.24
CA GLY A 30 -9.97 9.67 -9.96
C GLY A 30 -9.06 9.81 -8.74
N PHE A 31 -8.57 8.71 -8.16
CA PHE A 31 -7.58 8.77 -7.09
C PHE A 31 -6.18 9.02 -7.64
N GLU A 32 -5.41 9.78 -6.87
CA GLU A 32 -4.01 9.97 -7.16
C GLU A 32 -3.25 8.65 -6.92
N PRO A 33 -2.51 8.13 -7.92
CA PRO A 33 -1.85 6.82 -7.85
C PRO A 33 -0.83 6.71 -6.72
N GLY A 34 -0.38 7.86 -6.18
CA GLY A 34 0.55 7.92 -5.07
C GLY A 34 0.00 7.46 -3.72
N ARG A 35 -1.33 7.31 -3.57
CA ARG A 35 -2.00 6.99 -2.29
C ARG A 35 -2.08 5.49 -1.97
N LEU A 36 -1.68 4.62 -2.89
CA LEU A 36 -1.59 3.18 -2.67
C LEU A 36 -0.13 2.73 -2.79
N HIS A 37 0.34 1.92 -1.84
CA HIS A 37 1.72 1.43 -1.81
C HIS A 37 1.77 -0.03 -1.35
N LEU A 38 2.61 -0.82 -2.01
CA LEU A 38 2.92 -2.21 -1.67
C LEU A 38 4.41 -2.32 -1.44
N GLU A 39 4.81 -2.92 -0.33
CA GLU A 39 6.21 -3.22 -0.04
C GLU A 39 6.33 -4.64 0.51
N TRP A 40 7.42 -5.33 0.16
CA TRP A 40 7.70 -6.68 0.62
C TRP A 40 8.73 -6.63 1.74
N ILE A 41 8.31 -6.96 2.95
CA ILE A 41 9.13 -6.87 4.15
C ILE A 41 9.05 -8.21 4.90
N SER A 42 10.21 -8.74 5.30
CA SER A 42 10.36 -9.93 6.15
C SER A 42 10.31 -9.56 7.64
N ALA A 43 10.23 -10.57 8.51
CA ALA A 43 10.20 -10.35 9.96
C ALA A 43 11.50 -9.72 10.52
N ALA A 44 12.63 -9.87 9.82
CA ALA A 44 13.93 -9.34 10.25
C ALA A 44 14.20 -7.91 9.76
N GLU A 45 13.36 -7.36 8.89
CA GLU A 45 13.59 -6.08 8.20
C GLU A 45 12.95 -4.88 8.92
N GLY A 46 13.09 -4.81 10.24
CA GLY A 46 12.56 -3.72 11.06
C GLY A 46 12.98 -2.32 10.59
N PRO A 47 14.28 -2.06 10.31
CA PRO A 47 14.73 -0.77 9.77
C PRO A 47 14.08 -0.40 8.43
N LYS A 48 13.93 -1.38 7.51
CA LYS A 48 13.26 -1.18 6.21
C LYS A 48 11.80 -0.79 6.40
N PHE A 49 11.09 -1.46 7.32
CA PHE A 49 9.72 -1.10 7.68
C PHE A 49 9.61 0.33 8.17
N ALA A 50 10.45 0.71 9.14
CA ALA A 50 10.44 2.06 9.69
C ALA A 50 10.75 3.12 8.62
N GLN A 51 11.65 2.85 7.69
CA GLN A 51 11.94 3.75 6.56
C GLN A 51 10.76 3.84 5.59
N THR A 52 10.20 2.70 5.18
CA THR A 52 9.05 2.62 4.26
C THR A 52 7.86 3.41 4.79
N VAL A 53 7.53 3.25 6.08
CA VAL A 53 6.42 3.98 6.71
C VAL A 53 6.70 5.49 6.75
N ARG A 54 7.92 5.90 7.09
CA ARG A 54 8.31 7.32 7.10
C ARG A 54 8.18 7.94 5.71
N ASP A 55 8.76 7.30 4.70
CA ASP A 55 8.76 7.82 3.32
C ASP A 55 7.35 7.88 2.75
N PHE A 56 6.54 6.85 2.97
CA PHE A 56 5.16 6.85 2.54
C PHE A 56 4.33 7.91 3.28
N THR A 57 4.55 8.10 4.57
CA THR A 57 3.89 9.15 5.36
C THR A 57 4.22 10.55 4.81
N GLU A 58 5.49 10.83 4.54
CA GLU A 58 5.91 12.11 3.97
C GLU A 58 5.36 12.33 2.56
N LYS A 59 5.30 11.28 1.73
CA LYS A 59 4.65 11.33 0.42
C LYS A 59 3.17 11.71 0.55
N ILE A 60 2.42 11.09 1.46
CA ILE A 60 1.01 11.40 1.67
C ILE A 60 0.81 12.82 2.21
N LYS A 61 1.65 13.27 3.15
CA LYS A 61 1.59 14.66 3.65
C LYS A 61 1.77 15.68 2.53
N LYS A 62 2.75 15.47 1.63
CA LYS A 62 3.00 16.33 0.47
C LYS A 62 1.83 16.35 -0.51
N MET A 63 1.11 15.23 -0.67
CA MET A 63 -0.08 15.14 -1.51
C MET A 63 -1.34 15.77 -0.89
N GLY A 64 -1.30 16.14 0.39
CA GLY A 64 -2.44 16.71 1.09
C GLY A 64 -3.60 15.73 1.34
N PRO A 65 -4.70 16.22 1.93
CA PRO A 65 -5.86 15.39 2.28
C PRO A 65 -6.50 14.75 1.04
N SER A 66 -7.04 13.55 1.20
CA SER A 66 -7.85 12.91 0.16
C SER A 66 -9.14 13.70 -0.06
N HIS A 67 -9.60 13.73 -1.32
CA HIS A 67 -10.87 14.34 -1.70
C HIS A 67 -12.10 13.51 -1.26
N LEU A 68 -11.90 12.25 -0.85
CA LEU A 68 -12.95 11.49 -0.19
C LEU A 68 -13.36 12.14 1.12
N LYS A 69 -14.65 12.45 1.27
CA LYS A 69 -15.22 12.83 2.56
C LYS A 69 -14.92 11.72 3.56
N ARG A 70 -14.44 12.10 4.75
CA ARG A 70 -14.29 11.17 5.87
C ARG A 70 -15.64 10.48 6.06
N ALA A 71 -15.70 9.16 5.87
CA ALA A 71 -16.88 8.41 6.28
C ALA A 71 -17.12 8.73 7.77
N PRO A 72 -18.38 8.94 8.20
CA PRO A 72 -18.66 9.06 9.63
C PRO A 72 -18.03 7.85 10.31
N ARG A 73 -17.27 8.09 11.40
CA ARG A 73 -16.75 6.99 12.19
C ARG A 73 -17.95 6.12 12.55
N ALA A 74 -17.89 4.82 12.25
CA ALA A 74 -18.85 3.88 12.82
C ALA A 74 -18.78 4.07 14.34
N ALA A 75 -19.90 4.51 14.91
CA ALA A 75 -20.05 4.74 16.35
C ALA A 75 -19.95 3.42 17.11
#